data_AF-A0A917E810-F1
#
_entry.id   AF-A0A917E810-F1
#
_cell.length_a   1.000
_cell.length_b   1.000
_cell.length_c   1.000
_cell.angle_alpha   90.00
_cell.angle_beta   90.00
_cell.angle_gamma   90.00
#
_symmetry.space_group_name_H-M   'P 1'
#
loop_
_entity.id
_entity.type
_entity.pdbx_description
1 polymer ?
#
loop_
_entity_poly.entity_id
_entity_poly.type
_entity_poly.pdbx_seq_one_letter_code
_entity_poly.pdbx_strand_id
1 'polypeptide(L)'
;MIHAVKLNLQKLINEKKFIRVQEDFYMLSERDKYTKLTKPILVEFSTIIKKPNFEDSSKDQYVEKFFYKDFLKPKLKKLSAYYIETDKSKIKLNGIYGDESLEKYSEQKIKYYQGLLLKLETSQHLPTDVKALLKNELNSVIDYYSSKRMTNSIMLKKRIVLKWRKSDFLILMTLLRENKHIDPSITDAELGLIIDENFSYYNSKNGEHQAYKNSRKKIGEIKNSSRSFEKAYTRLKEIFKEDDFYEALFR
;
A
#
# COMPACT_ATOMS: atom_id res chain seq x y z
N MET A 1 -3.52 -9.03 27.60
CA MET A 1 -3.55 -8.59 26.19
C MET A 1 -2.14 -8.16 25.82
N ILE A 2 -1.34 -9.04 25.21
CA ILE A 2 0.08 -8.78 24.92
C ILE A 2 0.16 -7.67 23.87
N HIS A 3 0.69 -6.50 24.23
CA HIS A 3 0.99 -5.44 23.27
C HIS A 3 1.97 -5.99 22.23
N ALA A 4 1.50 -6.21 21.01
CA ALA A 4 2.34 -6.66 19.92
C ALA A 4 3.37 -5.57 19.62
N VAL A 5 4.61 -5.76 20.08
CA VAL A 5 5.72 -4.84 19.80
C VAL A 5 5.89 -4.75 18.28
N LYS A 6 5.44 -3.62 17.71
CA LYS A 6 5.52 -3.35 16.27
C LYS A 6 6.95 -3.02 15.91
N LEU A 7 7.61 -3.98 15.25
CA LEU A 7 8.96 -3.85 14.73
C LEU A 7 8.92 -3.07 13.41
N ASN A 8 9.89 -2.18 13.18
CA ASN A 8 10.13 -1.58 11.87
C ASN A 8 11.63 -1.32 11.70
N LEU A 9 12.11 -1.19 10.47
CA LEU A 9 13.54 -1.01 10.14
C LEU A 9 14.19 0.15 10.89
N GLN A 10 13.49 1.29 11.01
CA GLN A 10 14.02 2.44 11.72
C GLN A 10 14.22 2.18 13.22
N LYS A 11 13.38 1.35 13.84
CA LYS A 11 13.55 0.96 15.24
C LYS A 11 14.79 0.10 15.45
N LEU A 12 15.20 -0.66 14.45
CA LEU A 12 16.36 -1.56 14.55
C LEU A 12 17.67 -0.83 14.23
N ILE A 13 17.66 0.04 13.21
CA ILE A 13 18.86 0.75 12.75
C ILE A 13 19.24 1.91 13.68
N ASN A 14 18.29 2.47 14.44
CA ASN A 14 18.59 3.50 15.43
C ASN A 14 18.81 2.89 16.81
N GLU A 15 19.99 3.09 17.40
CA GLU A 15 20.37 2.54 18.69
C GLU A 15 19.34 2.82 19.81
N LYS A 16 18.95 4.09 20.00
CA LYS A 16 17.98 4.46 21.05
C LYS A 16 16.63 3.77 20.85
N LYS A 17 16.19 3.60 19.61
CA LYS A 17 14.96 2.87 19.31
C LYS A 17 15.13 1.36 19.46
N PHE A 18 16.32 0.82 19.23
CA PHE A 18 16.61 -0.60 19.40
C PHE A 18 16.63 -0.98 20.87
N ILE A 19 17.23 -0.13 21.72
CA ILE A 19 17.15 -0.22 23.18
C ILE A 19 15.68 -0.29 23.60
N ARG A 20 14.82 0.61 23.08
CA ARG A 20 13.38 0.55 23.37
C ARG A 20 12.72 -0.75 22.94
N VAL A 21 13.16 -1.40 21.87
CA VAL A 21 12.64 -2.72 21.47
C VAL A 21 13.03 -3.80 22.48
N GLN A 22 14.22 -3.72 23.06
CA GLN A 22 14.66 -4.61 24.13
C GLN A 22 13.90 -4.33 25.43
N GLU A 23 13.69 -3.07 25.77
CA GLU A 23 12.86 -2.63 26.90
C GLU A 23 11.42 -3.11 26.75
N ASP A 24 10.81 -2.90 25.58
CA ASP A 24 9.45 -3.38 25.26
C ASP A 24 9.35 -4.90 25.41
N PHE A 25 10.42 -5.65 25.12
CA PHE A 25 10.46 -7.10 25.31
C PHE A 25 10.57 -7.49 26.79
N TYR A 26 11.38 -6.77 27.58
CA TYR A 26 11.44 -6.97 29.04
C TYR A 26 10.11 -6.68 29.72
N MET A 27 9.38 -5.66 29.25
CA MET A 27 8.05 -5.31 29.76
C MET A 27 7.00 -6.39 29.50
N LEU A 28 7.30 -7.43 28.70
CA LEU A 28 6.47 -8.62 28.61
C LEU A 28 6.63 -9.55 29.80
N SER A 29 7.66 -9.37 30.64
CA SER A 29 7.90 -10.20 31.82
C SER A 29 6.78 -10.00 32.83
N GLU A 30 6.26 -11.10 33.35
CA GLU A 30 5.30 -11.11 34.46
C GLU A 30 6.00 -11.27 35.82
N ARG A 31 7.33 -11.48 35.83
CA ARG A 31 8.10 -11.79 37.05
C ARG A 31 9.29 -10.85 37.28
N ASP A 32 9.87 -10.29 36.23
CA ASP A 32 11.08 -9.49 36.34
C ASP A 32 10.74 -8.02 36.58
N LYS A 33 11.45 -7.39 37.52
CA LYS A 33 11.38 -5.93 37.68
C LYS A 33 12.11 -5.27 36.51
N TYR A 34 11.36 -4.52 35.71
CA TYR A 34 11.92 -3.76 34.60
C TYR A 34 13.03 -2.82 35.09
N THR A 35 14.19 -2.94 34.46
CA THR A 35 15.29 -1.98 34.62
C THR A 35 15.52 -1.30 33.28
N LYS A 36 15.50 0.04 33.30
CA LYS A 36 15.72 0.85 32.11
C LYS A 36 17.11 0.57 31.53
N LEU A 37 17.18 0.31 30.24
CA LEU A 37 18.43 -0.01 29.57
C LEU A 37 19.14 1.28 29.15
N THR A 38 20.43 1.38 29.46
CA THR A 38 21.29 2.50 29.02
C THR A 38 22.12 2.15 27.80
N LYS A 39 22.30 0.86 27.52
CA LYS A 39 23.06 0.30 26.40
C LYS A 39 22.33 -0.92 25.82
N PRO A 40 22.54 -1.24 24.53
CA PRO A 40 21.97 -2.43 23.91
C PRO A 40 22.59 -3.70 24.49
N ILE A 41 21.76 -4.71 24.77
CA ILE A 41 22.21 -6.05 25.13
C ILE A 41 22.52 -6.81 23.84
N LEU A 42 23.79 -7.17 23.61
CA LEU A 42 24.23 -7.82 22.37
C LEU A 42 24.27 -9.36 22.45
N VAL A 43 24.04 -9.91 23.64
CA VAL A 43 23.97 -11.35 23.88
C VAL A 43 22.53 -11.80 24.04
N GLU A 44 22.28 -13.10 23.86
CA GLU A 44 20.94 -13.66 24.08
C GLU A 44 20.49 -13.46 25.52
N PHE A 45 19.24 -13.06 25.69
CA PHE A 45 18.60 -12.89 26.99
C PHE A 45 17.13 -13.30 26.88
N SER A 46 16.54 -13.68 28.02
CA SER A 46 15.19 -14.19 28.09
C SER A 46 14.30 -13.38 29.03
N THR A 47 13.00 -13.61 28.90
CA THR A 47 11.95 -13.09 29.78
C THR A 47 10.90 -14.17 30.00
N ILE A 48 10.23 -14.16 31.16
CA ILE A 48 9.19 -15.11 31.51
C ILE A 48 7.81 -14.48 31.23
N ILE A 49 7.12 -15.02 30.24
CA ILE A 49 5.79 -14.56 29.84
C ILE A 49 4.71 -15.54 30.29
N LYS A 50 3.53 -15.02 30.65
CA LYS A 50 2.34 -15.85 30.90
C LYS A 50 1.78 -16.38 29.58
N LYS A 51 1.54 -17.69 29.50
CA LYS A 51 0.86 -18.32 28.36
C LYS A 51 -0.62 -17.88 28.38
N PRO A 52 -1.19 -17.51 27.23
CA PRO A 52 -2.65 -17.41 27.12
C PRO A 52 -3.24 -18.81 27.36
N ASN A 53 -3.99 -19.00 28.45
CA ASN A 53 -4.73 -20.23 28.72
C ASN A 53 -5.86 -20.34 27.70
N PHE A 54 -5.84 -21.41 26.90
CA PHE A 54 -6.94 -21.78 26.01
C PHE A 54 -7.84 -22.87 26.60
N GLU A 55 -7.42 -23.48 27.70
CA GLU A 55 -8.16 -24.52 28.43
C GLU A 55 -8.16 -24.19 29.92
N ASP A 56 -9.26 -24.55 30.58
CA ASP A 56 -9.74 -24.23 31.94
C ASP A 56 -8.82 -24.74 33.08
N SER A 57 -7.51 -24.54 32.95
CA SER A 57 -6.55 -24.84 34.02
C SER A 57 -6.47 -23.65 34.97
N SER A 58 -6.82 -23.88 36.24
CA SER A 58 -6.72 -22.91 37.34
C SER A 58 -5.26 -22.55 37.72
N LYS A 59 -4.28 -22.96 36.93
CA LYS A 59 -2.86 -22.71 37.15
C LYS A 59 -2.30 -21.81 36.07
N ASP A 60 -1.70 -20.71 36.50
CA ASP A 60 -0.96 -19.82 35.61
C ASP A 60 0.23 -20.57 35.01
N GLN A 61 0.21 -20.76 33.69
CA GLN A 61 1.33 -21.31 32.96
C GLN A 61 2.25 -20.20 32.47
N TYR A 62 3.55 -20.37 32.67
CA TYR A 62 4.57 -19.44 32.23
C TYR A 62 5.52 -20.13 31.24
N VAL A 63 6.07 -19.36 30.31
CA VAL A 63 7.15 -19.82 29.42
C VAL A 63 8.24 -18.79 29.33
N GLU A 64 9.46 -19.30 29.23
CA GLU A 64 10.62 -18.50 28.90
C GLU A 64 10.64 -18.22 27.38
N LYS A 65 10.95 -16.97 27.02
CA LYS A 65 11.14 -16.53 25.64
C LYS A 65 12.47 -15.81 25.51
N PHE A 66 13.21 -16.12 24.45
CA PHE A 66 14.49 -15.51 24.14
C PHE A 66 14.34 -14.34 23.15
N PHE A 67 15.04 -13.23 23.39
CA PHE A 67 14.89 -11.99 22.62
C PHE A 67 15.30 -12.16 21.16
N TYR A 68 16.51 -12.65 20.88
CA TYR A 68 16.99 -12.80 19.51
C TYR A 68 16.34 -14.01 18.84
N LYS A 69 16.40 -15.18 19.48
CA LYS A 69 15.90 -16.44 18.92
C LYS A 69 14.38 -16.46 18.70
N ASP A 70 13.57 -16.13 19.71
CA ASP A 70 12.12 -16.35 19.65
C ASP A 70 11.33 -15.10 19.25
N PHE A 71 11.88 -13.91 19.48
CA PHE A 71 11.16 -12.65 19.25
C PHE A 71 11.67 -11.88 18.02
N LEU A 72 12.97 -11.59 17.94
CA LEU A 72 13.51 -10.72 16.91
C LEU A 72 13.67 -11.46 15.58
N LYS A 73 14.46 -12.54 15.53
CA LYS A 73 14.77 -13.25 14.28
C LYS A 73 13.53 -13.70 13.51
N PRO A 74 12.47 -14.26 14.14
CA PRO A 74 11.25 -14.64 13.42
C PRO A 74 10.53 -13.45 12.76
N LYS A 75 10.57 -12.27 13.38
CA LYS A 75 10.00 -11.04 12.82
C LYS A 75 10.86 -10.49 11.68
N LEU A 76 12.18 -10.64 11.74
CA LEU A 76 13.09 -10.20 10.68
C LEU A 76 12.86 -10.96 9.37
N LYS A 77 12.66 -12.27 9.42
CA LYS A 77 12.46 -13.13 8.23
C LYS A 77 11.23 -12.79 7.37
N LYS A 78 10.35 -11.92 7.85
CA LYS A 78 9.11 -11.50 7.15
C LYS A 78 9.14 -10.02 6.78
N LEU A 79 10.27 -9.37 6.98
CA LEU A 79 10.36 -7.92 6.93
C LEU A 79 10.27 -7.42 5.49
N SER A 80 10.99 -8.05 4.56
CA SER A 80 10.93 -7.74 3.13
C SER A 80 9.50 -7.81 2.58
N ALA A 81 8.82 -8.93 2.80
CA ALA A 81 7.43 -9.13 2.38
C ALA A 81 6.49 -8.05 2.95
N TYR A 82 6.61 -7.73 4.24
CA TYR A 82 5.80 -6.68 4.87
C TYR A 82 5.99 -5.31 4.20
N TYR A 83 7.25 -4.92 3.92
CA TYR A 83 7.54 -3.62 3.30
C TYR A 83 7.09 -3.55 1.85
N ILE A 84 7.29 -4.64 1.09
CA ILE A 84 6.83 -4.76 -0.29
C ILE A 84 5.30 -4.62 -0.36
N GLU A 85 4.55 -5.36 0.47
CA GLU A 85 3.09 -5.28 0.47
C GLU A 85 2.59 -3.92 0.95
N THR A 86 3.20 -3.35 2.00
CA THR A 86 2.87 -2.00 2.46
C THR A 86 3.03 -0.96 1.35
N ASP A 87 4.11 -1.04 0.58
CA ASP A 87 4.38 -0.09 -0.47
C ASP A 87 3.51 -0.35 -1.72
N LYS A 88 3.20 -1.60 -2.07
CA LYS A 88 2.16 -1.92 -3.08
C LYS A 88 0.82 -1.27 -2.72
N SER A 89 0.38 -1.36 -1.46
CA SER A 89 -0.84 -0.69 -1.01
C SER A 89 -0.75 0.83 -1.15
N LYS A 90 0.40 1.44 -0.86
CA LYS A 90 0.60 2.90 -1.04
C LYS A 90 0.58 3.31 -2.50
N ILE A 91 1.21 2.54 -3.39
CA ILE A 91 1.18 2.76 -4.83
C ILE A 91 -0.28 2.81 -5.30
N LYS A 92 -1.08 1.81 -4.88
CA LYS A 92 -2.50 1.75 -5.22
C LYS A 92 -3.29 2.95 -4.70
N LEU A 93 -3.14 3.26 -3.41
CA LEU A 93 -3.85 4.34 -2.73
C LEU A 93 -3.48 5.74 -3.24
N ASN A 94 -2.20 5.96 -3.57
CA ASN A 94 -1.68 7.26 -3.95
C ASN A 94 -1.73 7.52 -5.45
N GLY A 95 -2.25 6.60 -6.25
CA GLY A 95 -2.34 6.88 -7.68
C GLY A 95 -1.04 6.72 -8.45
N ILE A 96 -0.04 6.00 -7.93
CA ILE A 96 1.28 5.91 -8.59
C ILE A 96 1.21 4.85 -9.68
N TYR A 97 0.86 5.27 -10.89
CA TYR A 97 0.74 4.39 -12.04
C TYR A 97 1.47 4.98 -13.26
N GLY A 98 1.76 4.14 -14.25
CA GLY A 98 2.58 4.51 -15.41
C GLY A 98 4.07 4.24 -15.20
N ASP A 99 4.76 3.86 -16.27
CA ASP A 99 6.14 3.39 -16.23
C ASP A 99 7.10 4.42 -15.60
N GLU A 100 7.02 5.68 -16.03
CA GLU A 100 7.88 6.76 -15.52
C GLU A 100 7.66 7.08 -14.03
N SER A 101 6.39 7.13 -13.59
CA SER A 101 6.05 7.37 -12.18
C SER A 101 6.47 6.21 -11.28
N LEU A 102 6.30 4.97 -11.77
CA LEU A 102 6.73 3.76 -11.06
C LEU A 102 8.25 3.65 -11.00
N GLU A 103 8.94 4.00 -12.09
CA GLU A 103 10.40 4.05 -12.14
C GLU A 103 10.94 5.06 -11.13
N LYS A 104 10.44 6.30 -11.16
CA LYS A 104 10.82 7.34 -10.19
C LYS A 104 10.53 6.94 -8.75
N TYR A 105 9.40 6.30 -8.48
CA TYR A 105 9.08 5.77 -7.16
C TYR A 105 10.07 4.68 -6.73
N SER A 106 10.39 3.76 -7.64
CA SER A 106 11.32 2.67 -7.40
C SER A 106 12.72 3.18 -7.10
N GLU A 107 13.23 4.15 -7.87
CA GLU A 107 14.50 4.81 -7.61
C GLU A 107 14.56 5.46 -6.23
N GLN A 108 13.51 6.18 -5.83
CA GLN A 108 13.42 6.79 -4.50
C GLN A 108 13.47 5.73 -3.40
N LYS A 109 12.79 4.60 -3.61
CA LYS A 109 12.79 3.48 -2.66
C LYS A 109 14.15 2.80 -2.57
N ILE A 110 14.79 2.52 -3.71
CA ILE A 110 16.14 1.96 -3.76
C ILE A 110 17.10 2.86 -2.98
N LYS A 111 17.12 4.17 -3.26
CA LYS A 111 17.96 5.14 -2.54
C LYS A 111 17.69 5.13 -1.03
N TYR A 112 16.42 5.08 -0.62
CA TYR A 112 16.05 4.99 0.78
C TYR A 112 16.61 3.73 1.46
N TYR A 113 16.41 2.54 0.87
CA TYR A 113 16.87 1.28 1.45
C TYR A 113 18.40 1.12 1.41
N GLN A 114 19.07 1.63 0.37
CA GLN A 114 20.54 1.73 0.33
C GLN A 114 21.08 2.61 1.45
N GLY A 115 20.43 3.75 1.72
CA GLY A 115 20.79 4.60 2.86
C GLY A 115 20.61 3.90 4.22
N LEU A 116 19.66 2.96 4.34
CA LEU A 116 19.51 2.13 5.52
C LEU A 116 20.60 1.06 5.62
N LEU A 117 21.02 0.45 4.51
CA LEU A 117 22.13 -0.50 4.49
C LEU A 117 23.43 0.13 4.99
N LEU A 118 23.78 1.35 4.53
CA LEU A 118 24.97 2.06 4.97
C LEU A 118 24.96 2.32 6.49
N LYS A 119 23.80 2.70 7.04
CA LYS A 119 23.61 2.87 8.49
C LYS A 119 23.70 1.54 9.26
N LEU A 120 23.25 0.46 8.67
CA LEU A 120 23.34 -0.88 9.26
C LEU A 120 24.79 -1.35 9.34
N GLU A 121 25.57 -1.16 8.29
CA GLU A 121 26.99 -1.56 8.24
C GLU A 121 27.83 -0.86 9.31
N THR A 122 27.55 0.42 9.54
CA THR A 122 28.25 1.26 10.53
C THR A 122 27.71 1.14 11.96
N SER A 123 26.56 0.48 12.15
CA SER A 123 25.96 0.35 13.48
C SER A 123 26.82 -0.50 14.43
N GLN A 124 26.86 -0.19 15.72
CA GLN A 124 27.57 -1.01 16.73
C GLN A 124 26.61 -1.69 17.72
N HIS A 125 25.34 -1.27 17.73
CA HIS A 125 24.33 -1.72 18.68
C HIS A 125 23.58 -2.99 18.26
N LEU A 126 23.99 -3.63 17.16
CA LEU A 126 23.39 -4.85 16.64
C LEU A 126 24.42 -5.98 16.57
N PRO A 127 24.06 -7.21 16.99
CA PRO A 127 24.89 -8.39 16.77
C PRO A 127 25.11 -8.69 15.29
N THR A 128 26.26 -9.29 14.96
CA THR A 128 26.67 -9.57 13.58
C THR A 128 25.68 -10.45 12.81
N ASP A 129 25.12 -11.47 13.46
CA ASP A 129 24.13 -12.37 12.86
C ASP A 129 22.80 -11.67 12.55
N VAL A 130 22.37 -10.76 13.44
CA VAL A 130 21.19 -9.91 13.23
C VAL A 130 21.42 -8.94 12.09
N LYS A 131 22.62 -8.33 11.99
CA LYS A 131 22.98 -7.47 10.85
C LYS A 131 22.95 -8.24 9.54
N ALA A 132 23.48 -9.46 9.50
CA ALA A 132 23.47 -10.28 8.30
C ALA A 132 22.03 -10.58 7.83
N LEU A 133 21.14 -10.95 8.74
CA LEU A 133 19.72 -11.15 8.44
C LEU A 133 19.05 -9.89 7.91
N LEU A 134 19.27 -8.75 8.58
CA LEU A 134 18.71 -7.47 8.15
C LEU A 134 19.23 -7.03 6.78
N LYS A 135 20.51 -7.27 6.49
CA LYS A 135 21.12 -6.99 5.18
C LYS A 135 20.44 -7.80 4.08
N ASN A 136 20.20 -9.09 4.31
CA ASN A 136 19.51 -9.95 3.36
C ASN A 136 18.06 -9.49 3.09
N GLU A 137 17.33 -9.12 4.14
CA GLU A 137 15.95 -8.60 4.00
C GLU A 137 15.92 -7.27 3.26
N LEU A 138 16.85 -6.34 3.55
CA LEU A 138 16.95 -5.06 2.85
C LEU A 138 17.31 -5.25 1.37
N ASN A 139 18.26 -6.14 1.06
CA ASN A 139 18.62 -6.47 -0.32
C ASN A 139 17.42 -7.05 -1.08
N SER A 140 16.65 -7.94 -0.45
CA SER A 140 15.44 -8.52 -1.07
C SER A 140 14.41 -7.43 -1.44
N VAL A 141 14.28 -6.39 -0.63
CA VAL A 141 13.42 -5.23 -0.96
C VAL A 141 14.02 -4.42 -2.11
N ILE A 142 15.32 -4.18 -2.12
CA ILE A 142 16.00 -3.47 -3.22
C ILE A 142 15.88 -4.23 -4.54
N ASP A 143 16.06 -5.55 -4.52
CA ASP A 143 15.93 -6.42 -5.70
C ASP A 143 14.51 -6.38 -6.27
N TYR A 144 13.50 -6.35 -5.40
CA TYR A 144 12.11 -6.17 -5.82
C TYR A 144 11.93 -4.88 -6.64
N TYR A 145 12.40 -3.74 -6.13
CA TYR A 145 12.30 -2.45 -6.82
C TYR A 145 13.19 -2.34 -8.05
N SER A 146 14.32 -3.06 -8.07
CA SER A 146 15.22 -3.11 -9.23
C SER A 146 14.66 -4.00 -10.35
N SER A 147 13.72 -4.90 -10.04
CA SER A 147 13.14 -5.82 -11.02
C SER A 147 12.05 -5.13 -11.85
N LYS A 148 11.97 -5.46 -13.15
CA LYS A 148 10.89 -5.02 -14.07
C LYS A 148 9.47 -5.52 -13.68
N ARG A 149 9.29 -6.13 -12.51
CA ARG A 149 8.01 -6.72 -12.07
C ARG A 149 7.00 -5.70 -11.56
N MET A 150 7.36 -4.42 -11.45
CA MET A 150 6.42 -3.36 -11.04
C MET A 150 5.46 -2.91 -12.15
N THR A 151 5.66 -3.38 -13.38
CA THR A 151 4.96 -2.89 -14.59
C THR A 151 3.64 -3.59 -14.84
N ASN A 152 2.66 -3.45 -13.93
CA ASN A 152 1.25 -3.67 -14.27
C ASN A 152 0.55 -2.31 -14.34
N SER A 153 1.01 -1.45 -15.24
CA SER A 153 0.38 -0.17 -15.53
C SER A 153 -0.84 -0.40 -16.44
N ILE A 154 -2.04 -0.07 -15.95
CA ILE A 154 -3.26 0.04 -16.76
C ILE A 154 -3.27 1.37 -17.56
N MET A 155 -2.24 2.21 -17.39
CA MET A 155 -2.19 3.55 -18.01
C MET A 155 -1.72 3.50 -19.46
N LEU A 156 -2.49 4.14 -20.33
CA LEU A 156 -2.19 4.34 -21.74
C LEU A 156 -1.09 5.38 -21.90
N LYS A 157 -0.17 5.16 -22.86
CA LYS A 157 0.91 6.11 -23.21
C LYS A 157 0.39 7.48 -23.66
N LYS A 158 -0.84 7.55 -24.17
CA LYS A 158 -1.53 8.78 -24.57
C LYS A 158 -2.98 8.70 -24.10
N ARG A 159 -3.52 9.84 -23.65
CA ARG A 159 -4.92 9.94 -23.25
C ARG A 159 -5.84 9.75 -24.45
N ILE A 160 -6.91 9.01 -24.24
CA ILE A 160 -8.03 8.91 -25.18
C ILE A 160 -8.82 10.22 -25.12
N VAL A 161 -8.95 10.86 -26.28
CA VAL A 161 -9.64 12.13 -26.42
C VAL A 161 -11.10 11.89 -26.76
N LEU A 162 -12.01 12.27 -25.87
CA LEU A 162 -13.44 12.07 -26.04
C LEU A 162 -14.14 13.37 -26.45
N LYS A 163 -14.97 13.31 -27.48
CA LYS A 163 -15.92 14.37 -27.85
C LYS A 163 -17.24 14.28 -27.05
N TRP A 164 -17.14 13.88 -25.79
CA TRP A 164 -18.29 13.65 -24.92
C TRP A 164 -18.35 14.71 -23.83
N ARG A 165 -19.57 15.02 -23.35
CA ARG A 165 -19.72 15.84 -22.14
C ARG A 165 -19.15 15.07 -20.96
N LYS A 166 -18.47 15.79 -20.06
CA LYS A 166 -17.83 15.23 -18.86
C LYS A 166 -18.76 14.32 -18.04
N SER A 167 -20.00 14.76 -17.81
CA SER A 167 -21.01 14.02 -17.04
C SER A 167 -21.41 12.70 -17.70
N ASP A 168 -21.51 12.70 -19.02
CA ASP A 168 -22.12 11.61 -19.78
C ASP A 168 -21.15 10.42 -19.79
N PHE A 169 -19.85 10.68 -19.99
CA PHE A 169 -18.82 9.64 -19.89
C PHE A 169 -18.67 9.07 -18.47
N LEU A 170 -18.72 9.91 -17.43
CA LEU A 170 -18.61 9.44 -16.05
C LEU A 170 -19.78 8.52 -15.67
N ILE A 171 -20.99 8.87 -16.11
CA ILE A 171 -22.17 8.02 -15.91
C ILE A 171 -22.03 6.72 -16.72
N LEU A 172 -21.61 6.80 -17.98
CA LEU A 172 -21.41 5.59 -18.80
C LEU A 172 -20.43 4.62 -18.13
N MET A 173 -19.25 5.09 -17.70
CA MET A 173 -18.27 4.25 -17.00
C MET A 173 -18.81 3.67 -15.69
N THR A 174 -19.64 4.44 -14.97
CA THR A 174 -20.30 3.96 -13.76
C THR A 174 -21.31 2.86 -14.12
N LEU A 175 -22.18 3.08 -15.12
CA LEU A 175 -23.18 2.10 -15.57
C LEU A 175 -22.53 0.81 -16.07
N LEU A 176 -21.44 0.90 -16.85
CA LEU A 176 -20.72 -0.27 -17.34
C LEU A 176 -20.20 -1.13 -16.19
N ARG A 177 -19.70 -0.51 -15.10
CA ARG A 177 -19.27 -1.26 -13.90
C ARG A 177 -20.45 -1.83 -13.13
N GLU A 178 -21.51 -1.05 -12.89
CA GLU A 178 -22.69 -1.55 -12.16
C GLU A 178 -23.38 -2.72 -12.91
N ASN A 179 -23.30 -2.73 -14.24
CA ASN A 179 -23.79 -3.83 -15.09
C ASN A 179 -22.73 -4.91 -15.39
N LYS A 180 -21.61 -4.92 -14.66
CA LYS A 180 -20.54 -5.94 -14.74
C LYS A 180 -19.85 -6.08 -16.10
N HIS A 181 -19.92 -5.06 -16.96
CA HIS A 181 -19.10 -4.95 -18.16
C HIS A 181 -17.68 -4.45 -17.86
N ILE A 182 -17.50 -3.83 -16.69
CA ILE A 182 -16.20 -3.58 -16.06
C ILE A 182 -16.14 -4.43 -14.80
N ASP A 183 -14.96 -4.96 -14.47
CA ASP A 183 -14.75 -5.78 -13.28
C ASP A 183 -15.32 -5.08 -12.02
N PRO A 184 -16.31 -5.68 -11.34
CA PRO A 184 -16.97 -5.07 -10.20
C PRO A 184 -16.06 -4.95 -8.97
N SER A 185 -14.91 -5.61 -8.94
CA SER A 185 -13.90 -5.46 -7.88
C SER A 185 -13.17 -4.10 -7.93
N ILE A 186 -13.26 -3.37 -9.05
CA ILE A 186 -12.66 -2.04 -9.20
C ILE A 186 -13.42 -1.01 -8.36
N THR A 187 -12.72 -0.46 -7.36
CA THR A 187 -13.27 0.54 -6.45
C THR A 187 -13.54 1.88 -7.14
N ASP A 188 -14.36 2.75 -6.53
CA ASP A 188 -14.60 4.10 -7.05
C ASP A 188 -13.33 4.93 -7.17
N ALA A 189 -12.35 4.67 -6.29
CA ALA A 189 -11.04 5.33 -6.34
C ALA A 189 -10.25 4.88 -7.57
N GLU A 190 -10.20 3.57 -7.81
CA GLU A 190 -9.49 2.99 -8.95
C GLU A 190 -10.16 3.40 -10.28
N LEU A 191 -11.49 3.29 -10.38
CA LEU A 191 -12.22 3.71 -11.58
C LEU A 191 -12.06 5.21 -11.84
N GLY A 192 -12.19 6.04 -10.80
CA GLY A 192 -12.00 7.48 -10.92
C GLY A 192 -10.60 7.85 -11.41
N LEU A 193 -9.58 7.12 -10.95
CA LEU A 193 -8.22 7.34 -11.38
C LEU A 193 -7.96 6.88 -12.81
N ILE A 194 -8.48 5.71 -13.20
CA ILE A 194 -8.42 5.24 -14.59
C ILE A 194 -8.98 6.32 -15.52
N ILE A 195 -10.10 6.94 -15.14
CA ILE A 195 -10.71 8.04 -15.91
C ILE A 195 -9.83 9.29 -15.93
N ASP A 196 -9.36 9.73 -14.75
CA ASP A 196 -8.55 10.95 -14.60
C ASP A 196 -7.23 10.90 -15.36
N GLU A 197 -6.61 9.71 -15.47
CA GLU A 197 -5.30 9.55 -16.10
C GLU A 197 -5.37 9.17 -17.59
N ASN A 198 -6.37 8.42 -18.02
CA ASN A 198 -6.42 7.88 -19.39
C ASN A 198 -7.30 8.65 -20.35
N PHE A 199 -8.16 9.55 -19.87
CA PHE A 199 -9.14 10.20 -20.73
C PHE A 199 -9.06 11.73 -20.64
N SER A 200 -9.52 12.38 -21.69
CA SER A 200 -9.79 13.82 -21.74
C SER A 200 -11.14 14.08 -22.39
N TYR A 201 -11.80 15.17 -22.00
CA TYR A 201 -13.09 15.57 -22.57
C TYR A 201 -12.97 16.88 -23.31
N TYR A 202 -13.79 17.05 -24.35
CA TYR A 202 -13.93 18.31 -25.06
C TYR A 202 -14.69 19.33 -24.20
N ASN A 203 -14.06 20.46 -23.90
CA ASN A 203 -14.72 21.59 -23.24
C ASN A 203 -15.19 22.58 -24.31
N SER A 204 -16.49 22.58 -24.57
CA SER A 204 -17.09 23.44 -25.59
C SER A 204 -17.00 24.94 -25.29
N LYS A 205 -16.66 25.35 -24.05
CA LYS A 205 -16.55 26.76 -23.69
C LYS A 205 -15.23 27.37 -24.16
N ASN A 206 -14.14 26.62 -24.12
CA ASN A 206 -12.82 27.09 -24.53
C ASN A 206 -12.29 26.35 -25.78
N GLY A 207 -13.03 25.39 -26.32
CA GLY A 207 -12.65 24.65 -27.54
C GLY A 207 -11.50 23.67 -27.34
N GLU A 208 -11.09 23.40 -26.10
CA GLU A 208 -9.91 22.60 -25.80
C GLU A 208 -10.28 21.26 -25.14
N HIS A 209 -9.39 20.29 -25.28
CA HIS A 209 -9.47 19.04 -24.55
C HIS A 209 -8.87 19.18 -23.17
N GLN A 210 -9.67 18.87 -22.14
CA GLN A 210 -9.27 18.98 -20.76
C GLN A 210 -9.20 17.60 -20.10
N ALA A 211 -8.20 17.43 -19.24
CA ALA A 211 -8.09 16.26 -18.37
C ALA A 211 -9.32 16.14 -17.46
N TYR A 212 -9.76 14.90 -17.22
CA TYR A 212 -10.64 14.63 -16.09
C TYR A 212 -9.90 14.94 -14.79
N LYS A 213 -10.66 15.37 -13.77
CA LYS A 213 -10.15 15.69 -12.43
C LYS A 213 -11.25 15.37 -11.42
N ASN A 214 -10.84 14.80 -10.29
CA ASN A 214 -11.69 14.44 -9.16
C ASN A 214 -12.81 13.47 -9.54
N SER A 215 -12.54 12.53 -10.47
CA SER A 215 -13.58 11.61 -10.95
C SER A 215 -14.07 10.66 -9.86
N ARG A 216 -13.22 10.25 -8.91
CA ARG A 216 -13.63 9.49 -7.71
C ARG A 216 -14.80 10.13 -6.98
N LYS A 217 -14.70 11.44 -6.67
CA LYS A 217 -15.74 12.16 -5.93
C LYS A 217 -17.03 12.21 -6.74
N LYS A 218 -16.93 12.46 -8.04
CA LYS A 218 -18.08 12.53 -8.95
C LYS A 218 -18.79 11.18 -9.11
N ILE A 219 -18.05 10.08 -9.18
CA ILE A 219 -18.64 8.72 -9.19
C ILE A 219 -19.43 8.49 -7.89
N GLY A 220 -18.87 8.85 -6.74
CA GLY A 220 -19.57 8.79 -5.47
C GLY A 220 -20.84 9.67 -5.44
N GLU A 221 -20.80 10.87 -6.02
CA GLU A 221 -21.97 11.74 -6.16
C GLU A 221 -23.04 11.13 -7.07
N ILE A 222 -22.66 10.49 -8.19
CA ILE A 222 -23.59 9.82 -9.12
C ILE A 222 -24.38 8.72 -8.40
N LYS A 223 -23.72 7.94 -7.53
CA LYS A 223 -24.38 6.88 -6.76
C LYS A 223 -25.34 7.41 -5.69
N ASN A 224 -25.00 8.54 -5.07
CA ASN A 224 -25.71 9.07 -3.90
C ASN A 224 -26.74 10.17 -4.23
N SER A 225 -26.81 10.67 -5.46
CA SER A 225 -27.69 11.78 -5.84
C SER A 225 -28.39 11.54 -7.18
N SER A 226 -29.69 11.27 -7.14
CA SER A 226 -30.50 10.94 -8.33
C SER A 226 -30.82 12.15 -9.24
N ARG A 227 -30.93 13.37 -8.69
CA ARG A 227 -31.46 14.53 -9.45
C ARG A 227 -30.43 15.27 -10.32
N SER A 228 -29.15 15.30 -9.96
CA SER A 228 -28.14 16.11 -10.69
C SER A 228 -27.65 15.46 -11.99
N PHE A 229 -27.93 14.17 -12.20
CA PHE A 229 -27.41 13.37 -13.31
C PHE A 229 -28.49 12.83 -14.26
N GLU A 230 -29.77 13.05 -13.95
CA GLU A 230 -30.91 12.57 -14.73
C GLU A 230 -30.86 13.02 -16.20
N LYS A 231 -30.53 14.29 -16.45
CA LYS A 231 -30.35 14.82 -17.81
C LYS A 231 -29.27 14.09 -18.61
N ALA A 232 -28.21 13.65 -17.96
CA ALA A 232 -27.12 12.94 -18.60
C ALA A 232 -27.48 11.47 -18.85
N TYR A 233 -28.23 10.85 -17.93
CA TYR A 233 -28.82 9.53 -18.13
C TYR A 233 -29.81 9.49 -19.31
N THR A 234 -30.70 10.48 -19.43
CA THR A 234 -31.63 10.59 -20.56
C THR A 234 -30.90 10.73 -21.88
N ARG A 235 -29.91 11.65 -21.97
CA ARG A 235 -29.09 11.80 -23.19
C ARG A 235 -28.38 10.51 -23.59
N LEU A 236 -27.79 9.78 -22.63
CA LEU A 236 -27.15 8.50 -22.92
C LEU A 236 -28.16 7.49 -23.48
N LYS A 237 -29.35 7.41 -22.89
CA LYS A 237 -30.42 6.53 -23.38
C LYS A 237 -30.84 6.89 -24.81
N GLU A 238 -30.92 8.18 -25.14
CA GLU A 238 -31.25 8.64 -26.49
C GLU A 238 -30.16 8.23 -27.49
N ILE A 239 -28.89 8.51 -27.17
CA ILE A 239 -27.73 8.14 -28.03
C ILE A 239 -27.74 6.66 -28.39
N PHE A 240 -27.99 5.77 -27.42
CA PHE A 240 -27.98 4.32 -27.66
C PHE A 240 -29.29 3.78 -28.26
N LYS A 241 -30.30 4.63 -28.48
CA LYS A 241 -31.56 4.26 -29.15
C LYS A 241 -31.66 4.73 -30.60
N GLU A 242 -30.80 5.65 -31.01
CA GLU A 242 -30.78 6.14 -32.39
C GLU A 242 -30.26 5.04 -33.33
N ASP A 243 -31.03 4.67 -34.36
CA ASP A 243 -30.61 3.62 -35.32
C ASP A 243 -29.31 3.99 -36.04
N ASP A 244 -29.13 5.29 -36.33
CA ASP A 244 -27.88 5.87 -36.86
C ASP A 244 -26.63 5.49 -36.04
N PHE A 245 -26.77 5.31 -34.72
CA PHE A 245 -25.67 4.91 -33.84
C PHE A 245 -25.12 3.53 -34.24
N TYR A 246 -26.01 2.60 -34.63
CA TYR A 246 -25.65 1.24 -35.01
C TYR A 246 -25.31 1.12 -36.49
N GLU A 247 -25.91 1.95 -37.34
CA GLU A 247 -25.59 2.01 -38.78
C GLU A 247 -24.20 2.58 -39.07
N ALA A 248 -23.62 3.35 -38.13
CA ALA A 248 -22.28 3.91 -38.26
C ALA A 248 -21.17 2.85 -38.44
N LEU A 249 -21.43 1.58 -38.10
CA LEU A 249 -20.51 0.46 -38.32
C LEU A 249 -20.48 -0.02 -39.79
N PHE A 250 -21.45 0.38 -40.60
CA PHE A 250 -21.61 -0.05 -41.99
C PHE A 250 -21.40 1.09 -43.00
N ARG A 251 -20.95 2.26 -42.54
CA ARG A 251 -20.51 3.40 -43.37
C ARG A 251 -19.00 3.37 -43.55
#